data_AF-A0A1M4VWK6-F1
#
_entry.id   AF-A0A1M4VWK6-F1
#
_cell.length_a   1.000
_cell.length_b   1.000
_cell.length_c   1.000
_cell.angle_alpha   90.00
_cell.angle_beta   90.00
_cell.angle_gamma   90.00
#
_symmetry.space_group_name_H-M   'P 1'
#
loop_
_entity.id
_entity.type
_entity.pdbx_description
1 polymer ?
#
loop_
_entity_poly.entity_id
_entity_poly.type
_entity_poly.pdbx_seq_one_letter_code
_entity_poly.pdbx_strand_id
1 'polypeptide(L)'
;MEDNINSDTSQIFHLWHKFKLRLLLEGILVGIFSGLFVVLYRVILGRAEQFTTTIYSFLAVNKIYIPLGLIVLIIVGYFVGFLVEKEPMISGSGIPQVEGILAGYFDVSPIKVMFNKFVGGVLAIGSGLSLGREGPSIQLGASCGQLVAKMFKRVKLEEKFLMTSGASAGLAAAFNAPFAGVMFALEEVHKNFSPLVLLSAMSASVTADYVAKQFFGLKPLFDIGGYDSIPLKYYLLLIGLGIFIGIGGAIYNSTLLKTQDLYKKIKTSTRIKMIIPFIFAMLFGLLLPQVLGGGHEIIESLIKGQVILKMAIILLLGKFVFSMISFCSGSPGGILFPLLVLGALVGAIFGNISILLFNVPSHYISNFVILAMAGMFTAIVRAPITGIILICEMSGSFTHLLSSTAVCATAYLVADLLKSSPIYESLLDRLIRKEKRGLEEETKTDKILVECIVHHGSAIEEAILKDIPFPNNTLIVSIKRGENEIIPKGDTKVIAGDFLICLVNHREEASVRKKLSLLCEEVKMK
;
A
#
# COMPACT_ATOMS: atom_id res chain seq x y z
N MET A 1 -46.41 14.11 -28.33
CA MET A 1 -45.09 14.70 -28.05
C MET A 1 -44.39 13.99 -26.88
N GLU A 2 -44.76 12.72 -26.60
CA GLU A 2 -44.22 11.89 -25.50
C GLU A 2 -43.26 10.79 -25.99
N ASP A 3 -43.19 10.48 -27.29
CA ASP A 3 -42.41 9.35 -27.81
C ASP A 3 -40.91 9.63 -28.03
N ASN A 4 -40.44 10.88 -27.89
CA ASN A 4 -39.04 11.24 -28.17
C ASN A 4 -38.16 11.32 -26.91
N ILE A 5 -38.70 11.09 -25.72
CA ILE A 5 -37.94 11.14 -24.46
C ILE A 5 -37.42 9.73 -24.07
N ASN A 6 -38.14 8.67 -24.46
CA ASN A 6 -37.76 7.29 -24.12
C ASN A 6 -36.57 6.73 -24.93
N SER A 7 -36.23 7.30 -26.10
CA SER A 7 -35.09 6.84 -26.90
C SER A 7 -33.74 7.30 -26.32
N ASP A 8 -33.67 8.50 -25.73
CA ASP A 8 -32.42 9.04 -25.20
C ASP A 8 -32.02 8.37 -23.88
N THR A 9 -32.97 8.11 -22.98
CA THR A 9 -32.67 7.45 -21.70
C THR A 9 -32.20 6.01 -21.90
N SER A 10 -32.85 5.25 -22.78
CA SER A 10 -32.46 3.87 -23.10
C SER A 10 -31.07 3.79 -23.75
N GLN A 11 -30.72 4.74 -24.63
CA GLN A 11 -29.38 4.84 -25.21
C GLN A 11 -28.31 5.16 -24.16
N ILE A 12 -28.59 6.06 -23.21
CA ILE A 12 -27.68 6.37 -22.10
C ILE A 12 -27.45 5.14 -21.21
N PHE A 13 -28.52 4.39 -20.88
CA PHE A 13 -28.39 3.14 -20.14
C PHE A 13 -27.56 2.09 -20.89
N HIS A 14 -27.77 1.93 -22.21
CA HIS A 14 -26.97 1.04 -23.03
C HIS A 14 -25.49 1.44 -23.09
N LEU A 15 -25.19 2.73 -23.23
CA LEU A 15 -23.82 3.26 -23.19
C LEU A 15 -23.17 2.99 -21.84
N TRP A 16 -23.89 3.15 -20.74
CA TRP A 16 -23.38 2.90 -19.39
C TRP A 16 -23.14 1.41 -19.12
N HIS A 17 -24.03 0.52 -19.56
CA HIS A 17 -23.80 -0.92 -19.48
C HIS A 17 -22.60 -1.36 -20.32
N LYS A 18 -22.48 -0.84 -21.54
CA LYS A 18 -21.33 -1.11 -22.43
C LYS A 18 -20.02 -0.63 -21.80
N PHE A 19 -20.05 0.52 -21.12
CA PHE A 19 -18.91 1.05 -20.38
C PHE A 19 -18.49 0.13 -19.22
N LYS A 20 -19.45 -0.31 -18.38
CA LYS A 20 -19.18 -1.25 -17.27
C LYS A 20 -18.61 -2.57 -17.77
N LEU A 21 -19.21 -3.15 -18.81
CA LEU A 21 -18.73 -4.39 -19.42
C LEU A 21 -17.31 -4.24 -19.96
N ARG A 22 -17.02 -3.12 -20.62
CA ARG A 22 -15.69 -2.82 -21.15
C ARG A 22 -14.64 -2.72 -20.03
N LEU A 23 -14.94 -1.96 -18.96
CA LEU A 23 -14.04 -1.87 -17.80
C LEU A 23 -13.80 -3.23 -17.14
N LEU A 24 -14.83 -4.08 -17.08
CA LEU A 24 -14.69 -5.43 -16.53
C LEU A 24 -13.74 -6.28 -17.37
N LEU A 25 -13.91 -6.29 -18.70
CA LEU A 25 -13.04 -7.01 -19.64
C LEU A 25 -11.60 -6.48 -19.62
N GLU A 26 -11.42 -5.17 -19.57
CA GLU A 26 -10.09 -4.56 -19.43
C GLU A 26 -9.47 -4.88 -18.07
N GLY A 27 -10.27 -4.93 -17.00
CA GLY A 27 -9.83 -5.38 -15.68
C GLY A 27 -9.33 -6.84 -15.72
N ILE A 28 -10.04 -7.75 -16.38
CA ILE A 28 -9.57 -9.14 -16.60
C ILE A 28 -8.22 -9.15 -17.29
N LEU A 29 -8.08 -8.38 -18.38
CA LEU A 29 -6.83 -8.32 -19.14
C LEU A 29 -5.68 -7.74 -18.31
N VAL A 30 -5.93 -6.69 -17.52
CA VAL A 30 -4.96 -6.15 -16.54
C VAL A 30 -4.59 -7.22 -15.52
N GLY A 31 -5.56 -7.99 -15.03
CA GLY A 31 -5.35 -9.09 -14.10
C GLY A 31 -4.46 -10.20 -14.67
N ILE A 32 -4.63 -10.57 -15.94
CA ILE A 32 -3.76 -11.56 -16.62
C ILE A 32 -2.32 -11.02 -16.68
N PHE A 33 -2.11 -9.81 -17.21
CA PHE A 33 -0.77 -9.24 -17.37
C PHE A 33 -0.08 -9.02 -16.02
N SER A 34 -0.78 -8.41 -15.06
CA SER A 34 -0.25 -8.19 -13.71
C SER A 34 0.02 -9.52 -13.01
N GLY A 35 -0.89 -10.50 -13.11
CA GLY A 35 -0.74 -11.82 -12.51
C GLY A 35 0.52 -12.53 -13.02
N LEU A 36 0.69 -12.60 -14.34
CA LEU A 36 1.88 -13.23 -14.94
C LEU A 36 3.17 -12.51 -14.53
N PHE A 37 3.19 -11.18 -14.56
CA PHE A 37 4.39 -10.41 -14.24
C PHE A 37 4.77 -10.50 -12.76
N VAL A 38 3.78 -10.44 -11.86
CA VAL A 38 4.00 -10.58 -10.41
C VAL A 38 4.36 -12.02 -10.04
N VAL A 39 3.76 -13.03 -10.69
CA VAL A 39 4.18 -14.44 -10.52
C VAL A 39 5.64 -14.61 -10.92
N LEU A 40 6.05 -14.09 -12.07
CA LEU A 40 7.45 -14.13 -12.51
C LEU A 40 8.37 -13.46 -11.48
N TYR A 41 7.99 -12.28 -10.97
CA TYR A 41 8.72 -11.59 -9.92
C TYR A 41 8.85 -12.43 -8.64
N ARG A 42 7.76 -13.06 -8.18
CA ARG A 42 7.73 -13.94 -7.00
C ARG A 42 8.61 -15.17 -7.19
N VAL A 43 8.57 -15.82 -8.35
CA VAL A 43 9.38 -17.01 -8.64
C VAL A 43 10.86 -16.69 -8.63
N ILE A 44 11.28 -15.61 -9.30
CA ILE A 44 12.68 -15.19 -9.34
C ILE A 44 13.15 -14.79 -7.95
N LEU A 45 12.34 -14.03 -7.20
CA LEU A 45 12.66 -13.68 -5.82
C LEU A 45 12.81 -14.90 -4.92
N GLY A 46 11.91 -15.88 -5.00
CA GLY A 46 11.99 -17.09 -4.18
C GLY A 46 13.27 -17.88 -4.46
N ARG A 47 13.73 -17.93 -5.72
CA ARG A 47 15.02 -18.53 -6.07
C ARG A 47 16.21 -17.71 -5.57
N ALA A 48 16.13 -16.38 -5.63
CA ALA A 48 17.16 -15.50 -5.11
C ALA A 48 17.30 -15.60 -3.58
N GLU A 49 16.18 -15.66 -2.85
CA GLU A 49 16.16 -15.87 -1.39
C GLU A 49 16.78 -17.23 -1.01
N GLN A 50 16.39 -18.31 -1.69
CA GLN A 50 16.99 -19.64 -1.48
C GLN A 50 18.50 -19.66 -1.72
N PHE A 51 18.95 -19.03 -2.82
CA PHE A 51 20.36 -18.91 -3.13
C PHE A 51 21.10 -18.15 -2.03
N THR A 52 20.54 -17.04 -1.58
CA THR A 52 21.15 -16.20 -0.54
C THR A 52 21.22 -16.89 0.81
N THR A 53 20.20 -17.65 1.22
CA THR A 53 20.27 -18.49 2.42
C THR A 53 21.40 -19.53 2.32
N THR A 54 21.61 -20.09 1.12
CA THR A 54 22.72 -21.03 0.87
C THR A 54 24.08 -20.35 0.96
N ILE A 55 24.22 -19.12 0.43
CA ILE A 55 25.46 -18.35 0.52
C ILE A 55 25.77 -17.95 1.96
N TYR A 56 24.79 -17.45 2.72
CA TYR A 56 25.01 -17.07 4.12
C TYR A 56 25.37 -18.28 4.99
N SER A 57 24.74 -19.44 4.79
CA SER A 57 25.10 -20.65 5.51
C SER A 57 26.52 -21.13 5.16
N PHE A 58 26.93 -21.05 3.90
CA PHE A 58 28.30 -21.33 3.47
C PHE A 58 29.33 -20.38 4.12
N LEU A 59 29.04 -19.07 4.15
CA LEU A 59 29.93 -18.06 4.74
C LEU A 59 30.03 -18.19 6.27
N ALA A 60 28.96 -18.61 6.93
CA ALA A 60 28.95 -18.85 8.38
C ALA A 60 29.91 -19.98 8.78
N VAL A 61 30.03 -21.02 7.95
CA VAL A 61 30.98 -22.13 8.14
C VAL A 61 32.38 -21.74 7.67
N ASN A 62 32.51 -21.16 6.47
CA ASN A 62 33.79 -20.86 5.83
C ASN A 62 34.15 -19.36 5.95
N LYS A 63 34.52 -18.96 7.16
CA LYS A 63 34.75 -17.55 7.53
C LYS A 63 35.80 -16.82 6.66
N ILE A 64 36.71 -17.55 6.02
CA ILE A 64 37.73 -16.99 5.12
C ILE A 64 37.13 -16.27 3.89
N TYR A 65 35.92 -16.66 3.47
CA TYR A 65 35.24 -16.06 2.33
C TYR A 65 34.33 -14.87 2.69
N ILE A 66 34.21 -14.51 3.97
CA ILE A 66 33.39 -13.36 4.41
C ILE A 66 33.82 -12.05 3.71
N PRO A 67 35.12 -11.70 3.57
CA PRO A 67 35.52 -10.50 2.84
C PRO A 67 35.06 -10.50 1.38
N LEU A 68 35.11 -11.66 0.71
CA LEU A 68 34.64 -11.80 -0.67
C LEU A 68 33.13 -11.58 -0.75
N GLY A 69 32.36 -12.21 0.14
CA GLY A 69 30.91 -12.01 0.21
C GLY A 69 30.54 -10.54 0.45
N LEU A 70 31.30 -9.83 1.28
CA LEU A 70 31.08 -8.41 1.57
C LEU A 70 31.34 -7.55 0.34
N ILE A 71 32.42 -7.81 -0.41
CA ILE A 71 32.72 -7.12 -1.67
C ILE A 71 31.59 -7.31 -2.68
N VAL A 72 31.07 -8.54 -2.82
CA VAL A 72 29.93 -8.83 -3.71
C VAL A 72 28.71 -8.01 -3.30
N LEU A 73 28.35 -7.98 -2.01
CA LEU A 73 27.21 -7.20 -1.51
C LEU A 73 27.41 -5.69 -1.71
N ILE A 74 28.63 -5.17 -1.59
CA ILE A 74 28.95 -3.76 -1.88
C ILE A 74 28.70 -3.44 -3.36
N ILE A 75 29.14 -4.32 -4.27
CA ILE A 75 28.92 -4.16 -5.72
C ILE A 75 27.43 -4.18 -6.04
N VAL A 76 26.68 -5.13 -5.47
CA VAL A 76 25.22 -5.21 -5.66
C VAL A 76 24.54 -3.95 -5.10
N GLY A 77 24.92 -3.50 -3.91
CA GLY A 77 24.38 -2.28 -3.30
C GLY A 77 24.65 -1.04 -4.15
N TYR A 78 25.86 -0.91 -4.70
CA TYR A 78 26.20 0.17 -5.64
C TYR A 78 25.32 0.12 -6.90
N PHE A 79 25.12 -1.07 -7.47
CA PHE A 79 24.30 -1.24 -8.68
C PHE A 79 22.81 -0.96 -8.42
N VAL A 80 22.26 -1.41 -7.29
CA VAL A 80 20.89 -1.06 -6.88
C VAL A 80 20.77 0.46 -6.70
N GLY A 81 21.75 1.09 -6.08
CA GLY A 81 21.77 2.55 -5.93
C GLY A 81 21.87 3.29 -7.27
N PHE A 82 22.56 2.72 -8.27
CA PHE A 82 22.58 3.23 -9.64
C PHE A 82 21.20 3.14 -10.31
N LEU A 83 20.48 2.03 -10.15
CA LEU A 83 19.11 1.90 -10.68
C LEU A 83 18.17 2.93 -10.05
N VAL A 84 18.25 3.12 -8.73
CA VAL A 84 17.42 4.10 -8.00
C VAL A 84 17.78 5.54 -8.40
N GLU A 85 19.05 5.84 -8.66
CA GLU A 85 19.45 7.16 -9.13
C GLU A 85 18.96 7.43 -10.56
N LYS A 86 19.00 6.42 -11.44
CA LYS A 86 18.53 6.50 -12.82
C LYS A 86 17.01 6.64 -12.92
N GLU A 87 16.27 5.94 -12.06
CA GLU A 87 14.81 6.00 -12.00
C GLU A 87 14.34 6.16 -10.54
N PRO A 88 14.27 7.41 -10.02
CA PRO A 88 13.94 7.67 -8.62
C PRO A 88 12.60 7.10 -8.16
N MET A 89 11.66 6.89 -9.08
CA MET A 89 10.31 6.39 -8.79
C MET A 89 10.27 4.89 -8.46
N ILE A 90 11.40 4.17 -8.55
CA ILE A 90 11.50 2.79 -8.05
C ILE A 90 11.83 2.71 -6.56
N SER A 91 12.20 3.82 -5.92
CA SER A 91 12.68 3.85 -4.53
C SER A 91 11.61 3.42 -3.52
N GLY A 92 12.00 2.64 -2.51
CA GLY A 92 11.10 2.22 -1.42
C GLY A 92 9.91 1.41 -1.91
N SER A 93 8.72 1.66 -1.34
CA SER A 93 7.57 0.77 -1.48
C SER A 93 7.02 0.72 -2.90
N GLY A 94 6.73 1.87 -3.51
CA GLY A 94 6.00 1.96 -4.78
C GLY A 94 4.53 2.37 -4.61
N ILE A 95 3.93 2.12 -3.44
CA ILE A 95 2.55 2.52 -3.13
C ILE A 95 2.38 4.06 -3.14
N PRO A 96 3.22 4.84 -2.43
CA PRO A 96 3.14 6.32 -2.50
C PRO A 96 3.30 6.85 -3.93
N GLN A 97 4.15 6.21 -4.74
CA GLN A 97 4.33 6.60 -6.13
C GLN A 97 3.05 6.36 -6.95
N VAL A 98 2.39 5.22 -6.78
CA VAL A 98 1.12 4.92 -7.46
C VAL A 98 0.03 5.91 -7.02
N GLU A 99 -0.10 6.19 -5.72
CA GLU A 99 -1.01 7.21 -5.20
C GLU A 99 -0.73 8.59 -5.82
N GLY A 100 0.55 8.97 -5.90
CA GLY A 100 0.94 10.23 -6.51
C GLY A 100 0.63 10.31 -8.01
N ILE A 101 0.80 9.23 -8.76
CA ILE A 101 0.41 9.15 -10.19
C ILE A 101 -1.12 9.26 -10.33
N LEU A 102 -1.88 8.54 -9.50
CA LEU A 102 -3.35 8.60 -9.50
C LEU A 102 -3.87 9.99 -9.13
N ALA A 103 -3.19 10.68 -8.21
CA ALA A 103 -3.49 12.05 -7.82
C ALA A 103 -2.90 13.11 -8.78
N GLY A 104 -2.19 12.70 -9.84
CA GLY A 104 -1.68 13.60 -10.88
C GLY A 104 -0.39 14.36 -10.51
N TYR A 105 0.29 13.98 -9.42
CA TYR A 105 1.57 14.59 -9.02
C TYR A 105 2.74 14.16 -9.90
N PHE A 106 2.73 12.91 -10.38
CA PHE A 106 3.84 12.32 -11.12
C PHE A 106 3.36 11.83 -12.50
N ASP A 107 4.18 12.02 -13.53
CA ASP A 107 4.03 11.35 -14.83
C ASP A 107 5.32 10.59 -15.16
N VAL A 108 5.21 9.27 -15.26
CA VAL A 108 6.35 8.38 -15.48
C VAL A 108 6.08 7.33 -16.55
N SER A 109 7.17 6.86 -17.15
CA SER A 109 7.11 5.76 -18.10
C SER A 109 6.90 4.42 -17.36
N PRO A 110 5.76 3.73 -17.57
CA PRO A 110 5.48 2.48 -16.88
C PRO A 110 6.51 1.40 -17.18
N ILE A 111 7.06 1.35 -18.41
CA ILE A 111 8.05 0.35 -18.82
C ILE A 111 9.37 0.52 -18.05
N LYS A 112 9.85 1.76 -17.91
CA LYS A 112 11.09 2.05 -17.20
C LYS A 112 10.97 1.71 -15.71
N VAL A 113 9.87 2.15 -15.08
CA VAL A 113 9.56 1.83 -13.68
C VAL A 113 9.48 0.33 -13.50
N MET A 114 8.73 -0.37 -14.35
CA MET A 114 8.52 -1.81 -14.27
C MET A 114 9.83 -2.60 -14.34
N PHE A 115 10.69 -2.32 -15.33
CA PHE A 115 11.97 -3.02 -15.47
C PHE A 115 12.94 -2.71 -14.31
N ASN A 116 13.15 -1.43 -13.99
CA ASN A 116 14.10 -1.04 -12.96
C ASN A 116 13.64 -1.48 -11.56
N LYS A 117 12.33 -1.42 -11.27
CA LYS A 117 11.76 -1.88 -10.00
C LYS A 117 11.89 -3.39 -9.85
N PHE A 118 11.64 -4.14 -10.92
CA PHE A 118 11.81 -5.58 -10.94
C PHE A 118 13.26 -5.97 -10.60
N VAL A 119 14.22 -5.47 -11.38
CA VAL A 119 15.64 -5.81 -11.19
C VAL A 119 16.16 -5.32 -9.83
N GLY A 120 15.87 -4.06 -9.49
CA GLY A 120 16.31 -3.47 -8.23
C GLY A 120 15.72 -4.19 -7.01
N GLY A 121 14.45 -4.59 -7.07
CA GLY A 121 13.79 -5.34 -6.01
C GLY A 121 14.30 -6.78 -5.89
N VAL A 122 14.56 -7.46 -7.02
CA VAL A 122 15.19 -8.80 -7.00
C VAL A 122 16.57 -8.74 -6.35
N LEU A 123 17.40 -7.76 -6.70
CA LEU A 123 18.74 -7.63 -6.12
C LEU A 123 18.70 -7.20 -4.65
N ALA A 124 17.80 -6.28 -4.27
CA ALA A 124 17.65 -5.82 -2.90
C ALA A 124 17.17 -6.93 -1.96
N ILE A 125 16.00 -7.48 -2.21
CA ILE A 125 15.40 -8.53 -1.39
C ILE A 125 16.20 -9.82 -1.51
N GLY A 126 16.60 -10.16 -2.74
CA GLY A 126 17.40 -11.35 -3.03
C GLY A 126 18.78 -11.32 -2.39
N SER A 127 19.35 -10.16 -2.02
CA SER A 127 20.60 -10.09 -1.25
C SER A 127 20.38 -10.12 0.27
N GLY A 128 19.15 -10.30 0.73
CA GLY A 128 18.81 -10.45 2.14
C GLY A 128 18.32 -9.18 2.82
N LEU A 129 18.12 -8.05 2.11
CA LEU A 129 17.55 -6.85 2.75
C LEU A 129 16.18 -7.15 3.35
N SER A 130 15.91 -6.59 4.53
CA SER A 130 14.65 -6.79 5.25
C SER A 130 13.54 -5.93 4.64
N LEU A 131 13.01 -6.41 3.53
CA LEU A 131 12.04 -5.75 2.67
C LEU A 131 11.00 -6.77 2.20
N GLY A 132 9.77 -6.29 1.96
CA GLY A 132 8.68 -7.06 1.36
C GLY A 132 8.63 -6.91 -0.16
N ARG A 133 8.14 -7.94 -0.86
CA ARG A 133 7.95 -7.92 -2.32
C ARG A 133 6.66 -7.23 -2.76
N GLU A 134 5.78 -6.92 -1.82
CA GLU A 134 4.37 -6.63 -2.10
C GLU A 134 4.16 -5.18 -2.53
N GLY A 135 4.92 -4.24 -1.95
CA GLY A 135 5.00 -2.87 -2.46
C GLY A 135 5.42 -2.84 -3.94
N PRO A 136 6.55 -3.49 -4.31
CA PRO A 136 6.92 -3.68 -5.71
C PRO A 136 5.82 -4.33 -6.54
N SER A 137 5.20 -5.43 -6.09
CA SER A 137 4.11 -6.08 -6.84
C SER A 137 2.94 -5.15 -7.15
N ILE A 138 2.53 -4.31 -6.20
CA ILE A 138 1.47 -3.32 -6.40
C ILE A 138 1.87 -2.29 -7.47
N GLN A 139 3.11 -1.77 -7.40
CA GLN A 139 3.61 -0.79 -8.37
C GLN A 139 3.79 -1.40 -9.78
N LEU A 140 4.28 -2.64 -9.85
CA LEU A 140 4.39 -3.39 -11.10
C LEU A 140 2.99 -3.63 -11.70
N GLY A 141 2.03 -4.06 -10.89
CA GLY A 141 0.66 -4.27 -11.31
C GLY A 141 -0.02 -2.98 -11.79
N ALA A 142 0.12 -1.88 -11.06
CA ALA A 142 -0.35 -0.57 -11.50
C ALA A 142 0.26 -0.14 -12.84
N SER A 143 1.56 -0.43 -13.05
CA SER A 143 2.24 -0.17 -14.33
C SER A 143 1.67 -1.02 -15.46
N CYS A 144 1.31 -2.28 -15.21
CA CYS A 144 0.57 -3.11 -16.18
C CYS A 144 -0.79 -2.48 -16.52
N GLY A 145 -1.53 -2.02 -15.51
CA GLY A 145 -2.77 -1.27 -15.69
C GLY A 145 -2.60 -0.05 -16.59
N GLN A 146 -1.54 0.72 -16.36
CA GLN A 146 -1.18 1.88 -17.18
C GLN A 146 -0.85 1.50 -18.63
N LEU A 147 -0.13 0.40 -18.84
CA LEU A 147 0.21 -0.10 -20.18
C LEU A 147 -1.03 -0.52 -20.96
N VAL A 148 -1.95 -1.24 -20.32
CA VAL A 148 -3.22 -1.64 -20.93
C VAL A 148 -4.04 -0.41 -21.32
N ALA A 149 -4.13 0.58 -20.42
CA ALA A 149 -4.81 1.84 -20.72
C ALA A 149 -4.21 2.55 -21.95
N LYS A 150 -2.88 2.63 -22.02
CA LYS A 150 -2.15 3.24 -23.15
C LYS A 150 -2.34 2.44 -24.45
N MET A 151 -2.33 1.12 -24.38
CA MET A 151 -2.59 0.23 -25.52
C MET A 151 -3.96 0.45 -26.14
N PHE A 152 -4.99 0.65 -25.31
CA PHE A 152 -6.35 0.97 -25.75
C PHE A 152 -6.66 2.46 -25.89
N LYS A 153 -5.64 3.33 -25.76
CA LYS A 153 -5.76 4.79 -25.86
C LYS A 153 -6.87 5.36 -24.97
N ARG A 154 -6.96 4.86 -23.74
CA ARG A 154 -7.95 5.29 -22.74
C ARG A 154 -7.68 6.71 -22.28
N VAL A 155 -8.76 7.43 -21.94
CA VAL A 155 -8.67 8.75 -21.33
C VAL A 155 -8.10 8.65 -19.92
N LYS A 156 -7.56 9.76 -19.39
CA LYS A 156 -6.88 9.78 -18.08
C LYS A 156 -7.71 9.19 -16.93
N LEU A 157 -9.02 9.42 -16.90
CA LEU A 157 -9.88 8.85 -15.86
C LEU A 157 -9.92 7.31 -15.92
N GLU A 158 -10.12 6.76 -17.12
CA GLU A 158 -10.11 5.31 -17.34
C GLU A 158 -8.72 4.70 -17.10
N GLU A 159 -7.64 5.42 -17.46
CA GLU A 159 -6.26 5.04 -17.11
C GLU A 159 -6.09 4.91 -15.59
N LYS A 160 -6.60 5.86 -14.80
CA LYS A 160 -6.57 5.79 -13.32
C LYS A 160 -7.35 4.58 -12.79
N PHE A 161 -8.49 4.23 -13.40
CA PHE A 161 -9.25 3.04 -13.01
C PHE A 161 -8.47 1.74 -13.31
N LEU A 162 -7.84 1.64 -14.48
CA LEU A 162 -7.04 0.48 -14.85
C LEU A 162 -5.74 0.37 -14.04
N MET A 163 -5.08 1.49 -13.71
CA MET A 163 -3.94 1.52 -12.78
C MET A 163 -4.35 1.03 -11.39
N THR A 164 -5.50 1.47 -10.89
CA THR A 164 -6.06 0.99 -9.60
C THR A 164 -6.37 -0.50 -9.66
N SER A 165 -6.92 -0.97 -10.78
CA SER A 165 -7.19 -2.40 -11.01
C SER A 165 -5.89 -3.22 -11.05
N GLY A 166 -4.83 -2.66 -11.64
CA GLY A 166 -3.49 -3.23 -11.64
C GLY A 166 -2.86 -3.28 -10.24
N ALA A 167 -3.01 -2.22 -9.45
CA ALA A 167 -2.56 -2.20 -8.05
C ALA A 167 -3.26 -3.30 -7.23
N SER A 168 -4.57 -3.46 -7.44
CA SER A 168 -5.39 -4.52 -6.84
C SER A 168 -4.90 -5.92 -7.22
N ALA A 169 -4.72 -6.17 -8.53
CA ALA A 169 -4.16 -7.40 -9.08
C ALA A 169 -2.75 -7.70 -8.54
N GLY A 170 -1.92 -6.68 -8.39
CA GLY A 170 -0.56 -6.82 -7.87
C GLY A 170 -0.52 -7.29 -6.42
N LEU A 171 -1.39 -6.75 -5.55
CA LEU A 171 -1.53 -7.22 -4.18
C LEU A 171 -2.09 -8.65 -4.13
N ALA A 172 -3.15 -8.92 -4.90
CA ALA A 172 -3.79 -10.22 -4.96
C ALA A 172 -2.81 -11.32 -5.38
N ALA A 173 -2.07 -11.10 -6.47
CA ALA A 173 -1.05 -12.02 -6.94
C ALA A 173 0.18 -12.10 -6.03
N ALA A 174 0.40 -11.14 -5.11
CA ALA A 174 1.49 -11.20 -4.13
C ALA A 174 1.14 -12.08 -2.92
N PHE A 175 -0.12 -12.02 -2.48
CA PHE A 175 -0.60 -12.65 -1.24
C PHE A 175 -1.53 -13.85 -1.43
N ASN A 176 -1.93 -14.14 -2.67
CA ASN A 176 -3.06 -15.04 -2.98
C ASN A 176 -4.35 -14.58 -2.27
N ALA A 177 -4.59 -13.27 -2.24
CA ALA A 177 -5.63 -12.62 -1.43
C ALA A 177 -6.43 -11.61 -2.29
N PRO A 178 -7.40 -12.09 -3.09
CA PRO A 178 -8.12 -11.25 -4.04
C PRO A 178 -9.00 -10.19 -3.36
N PHE A 179 -9.70 -10.49 -2.27
CA PHE A 179 -10.56 -9.50 -1.62
C PHE A 179 -9.73 -8.41 -0.94
N ALA A 180 -8.61 -8.78 -0.30
CA ALA A 180 -7.65 -7.84 0.26
C ALA A 180 -7.08 -6.92 -0.83
N GLY A 181 -6.81 -7.46 -2.03
CA GLY A 181 -6.39 -6.68 -3.19
C GLY A 181 -7.38 -5.60 -3.56
N VAL A 182 -8.67 -5.92 -3.55
CA VAL A 182 -9.74 -4.97 -3.86
C VAL A 182 -9.87 -3.91 -2.77
N MET A 183 -9.93 -4.33 -1.51
CA MET A 183 -10.06 -3.39 -0.39
C MET A 183 -8.86 -2.46 -0.28
N PHE A 184 -7.64 -2.97 -0.44
CA PHE A 184 -6.44 -2.12 -0.44
C PHE A 184 -6.48 -1.07 -1.54
N ALA A 185 -6.93 -1.47 -2.74
CA ALA A 185 -7.01 -0.55 -3.87
C ALA A 185 -8.03 0.58 -3.61
N LEU A 186 -9.13 0.31 -2.93
CA LEU A 186 -10.17 1.30 -2.62
C LEU A 186 -9.85 2.14 -1.38
N GLU A 187 -9.42 1.50 -0.30
CA GLU A 187 -9.17 2.11 1.01
C GLU A 187 -7.85 2.90 1.04
N GLU A 188 -6.78 2.36 0.44
CA GLU A 188 -5.44 2.97 0.50
C GLU A 188 -5.02 3.64 -0.80
N VAL A 189 -5.14 2.97 -1.95
CA VAL A 189 -4.55 3.46 -3.21
C VAL A 189 -5.40 4.54 -3.89
N HIS A 190 -6.70 4.29 -4.00
CA HIS A 190 -7.63 5.18 -4.71
C HIS A 190 -8.35 6.16 -3.78
N LYS A 191 -8.49 5.80 -2.49
CA LYS A 191 -9.13 6.59 -1.43
C LYS A 191 -10.55 7.09 -1.77
N ASN A 192 -11.23 6.37 -2.66
CA ASN A 192 -12.61 6.65 -3.02
C ASN A 192 -13.32 5.35 -3.42
N PHE A 193 -14.51 5.14 -2.85
CA PHE A 193 -15.34 3.96 -3.09
C PHE A 193 -16.24 4.18 -4.29
N SER A 194 -15.69 4.04 -5.49
CA SER A 194 -16.47 4.06 -6.74
C SER A 194 -16.89 2.64 -7.13
N PRO A 195 -18.19 2.38 -7.40
CA PRO A 195 -18.64 1.08 -7.89
C PRO A 195 -17.96 0.64 -9.20
N LEU A 196 -17.57 1.60 -10.04
CA LEU A 196 -16.86 1.32 -11.29
C LEU A 196 -15.44 0.79 -11.03
N VAL A 197 -14.74 1.43 -10.10
CA VAL A 197 -13.38 1.02 -9.68
C VAL A 197 -13.44 -0.31 -8.96
N LEU A 198 -14.44 -0.51 -8.09
CA LEU A 198 -14.67 -1.78 -7.41
C LEU A 198 -14.82 -2.93 -8.42
N LEU A 199 -15.69 -2.77 -9.44
CA LEU A 199 -15.94 -3.80 -10.43
C LEU A 199 -14.68 -4.17 -11.24
N SER A 200 -13.93 -3.18 -11.73
CA SER A 200 -12.71 -3.42 -12.52
C SER A 200 -11.56 -3.94 -11.66
N ALA A 201 -11.41 -3.45 -10.44
CA ALA A 201 -10.42 -3.94 -9.49
C ALA A 201 -10.71 -5.39 -9.08
N MET A 202 -11.98 -5.72 -8.83
CA MET A 202 -12.39 -7.09 -8.51
C MET A 202 -12.11 -8.05 -9.65
N SER A 203 -12.44 -7.69 -10.90
CA SER A 203 -12.16 -8.56 -12.05
C SER A 203 -10.65 -8.77 -12.26
N ALA A 204 -9.84 -7.72 -12.11
CA ALA A 204 -8.39 -7.81 -12.19
C ALA A 204 -7.79 -8.66 -11.05
N SER A 205 -8.24 -8.41 -9.82
CA SER A 205 -7.79 -9.10 -8.60
C SER A 205 -8.05 -10.61 -8.65
N VAL A 206 -9.29 -11.01 -8.96
CA VAL A 206 -9.67 -12.43 -9.10
C VAL A 206 -8.87 -13.11 -10.20
N THR A 207 -8.69 -12.44 -11.35
CA THR A 207 -7.94 -13.00 -12.46
C THR A 207 -6.46 -13.18 -12.12
N ALA A 208 -5.85 -12.20 -11.44
CA ALA A 208 -4.46 -12.26 -11.04
C ALA A 208 -4.20 -13.32 -9.96
N ASP A 209 -5.11 -13.47 -9.00
CA ASP A 209 -5.07 -14.55 -8.01
C ASP A 209 -5.26 -15.93 -8.64
N TYR A 210 -6.19 -16.06 -9.61
CA TYR A 210 -6.35 -17.30 -10.38
C TYR A 210 -5.05 -17.68 -11.09
N VAL A 211 -4.39 -16.72 -11.77
CA VAL A 211 -3.08 -16.95 -12.38
C VAL A 211 -2.05 -17.37 -11.34
N ALA A 212 -1.96 -16.67 -10.21
CA ALA A 212 -1.00 -17.00 -9.15
C ALA A 212 -1.21 -18.42 -8.57
N LYS A 213 -2.46 -18.83 -8.38
CA LYS A 213 -2.83 -20.16 -7.87
C LYS A 213 -2.46 -21.30 -8.81
N GLN A 214 -2.37 -21.06 -10.12
CA GLN A 214 -1.84 -22.08 -11.06
C GLN A 214 -0.36 -22.41 -10.80
N PHE A 215 0.41 -21.46 -10.25
CA PHE A 215 1.85 -21.66 -9.98
C PHE A 215 2.14 -22.04 -8.53
N PHE A 216 1.40 -21.48 -7.57
CA PHE A 216 1.66 -21.65 -6.14
C PHE A 216 0.69 -22.58 -5.42
N GLY A 217 -0.38 -23.03 -6.10
CA GLY A 217 -1.42 -23.89 -5.54
C GLY A 217 -2.49 -23.12 -4.77
N LEU A 218 -3.48 -23.88 -4.26
CA LEU A 218 -4.69 -23.34 -3.61
C LEU A 218 -4.59 -23.17 -2.10
N LYS A 219 -3.43 -23.45 -1.50
CA LYS A 219 -3.27 -23.39 -0.05
C LYS A 219 -3.14 -21.93 0.43
N PRO A 220 -3.75 -21.59 1.57
CA PRO A 220 -3.48 -20.31 2.24
C PRO A 220 -1.99 -20.15 2.53
N LEU A 221 -1.54 -18.90 2.65
CA LEU A 221 -0.14 -18.61 2.92
C LEU A 221 0.28 -19.11 4.31
N PHE A 222 -0.62 -19.01 5.28
CA PHE A 222 -0.44 -19.57 6.61
C PHE A 222 -1.50 -20.63 6.85
N ASP A 223 -1.09 -21.88 6.98
CA ASP A 223 -1.96 -22.94 7.44
C ASP A 223 -1.99 -22.90 8.97
N ILE A 224 -3.00 -22.22 9.49
CA ILE A 224 -3.11 -21.97 10.92
C ILE A 224 -3.89 -23.10 11.61
N GLY A 225 -4.51 -24.03 10.87
CA GLY A 225 -5.40 -25.01 11.47
C GLY A 225 -6.66 -24.38 12.08
N GLY A 226 -7.70 -25.20 12.28
CA GLY A 226 -8.97 -24.76 12.84
C GLY A 226 -8.86 -24.51 14.34
N TYR A 227 -8.44 -23.31 14.74
CA TYR A 227 -8.49 -22.89 16.14
C TYR A 227 -9.85 -22.27 16.49
N ASP A 228 -10.30 -22.54 17.72
CA ASP A 228 -11.52 -21.97 18.28
C ASP A 228 -11.47 -20.44 18.30
N SER A 229 -12.63 -19.82 18.12
CA SER A 229 -12.79 -18.38 18.34
C SER A 229 -12.43 -18.03 19.79
N ILE A 230 -11.76 -16.90 19.99
CA ILE A 230 -11.42 -16.43 21.34
C ILE A 230 -12.72 -16.16 22.12
N PRO A 231 -12.91 -16.77 23.31
CA PRO A 231 -14.08 -16.52 24.14
C PRO A 231 -14.23 -15.04 24.52
N LEU A 232 -15.47 -14.56 24.63
CA LEU A 232 -15.79 -13.16 24.97
C LEU A 232 -15.11 -12.66 26.26
N LYS A 233 -14.89 -13.55 27.24
CA LYS A 233 -14.19 -13.22 28.49
C LYS A 233 -12.77 -12.64 28.30
N TYR A 234 -12.10 -12.93 27.18
CA TYR A 234 -10.75 -12.44 26.89
C TYR A 234 -10.73 -11.15 26.05
N TYR A 235 -11.86 -10.54 25.72
CA TYR A 235 -11.91 -9.36 24.84
C TYR A 235 -11.25 -8.12 25.46
N LEU A 236 -11.22 -8.00 26.79
CA LEU A 236 -10.45 -6.95 27.46
C LEU A 236 -8.95 -7.07 27.18
N LEU A 237 -8.43 -8.31 27.08
CA LEU A 237 -7.03 -8.54 26.67
C LEU A 237 -6.80 -8.16 25.21
N LEU A 238 -7.80 -8.33 24.34
CA LEU A 238 -7.72 -7.91 22.94
C LEU A 238 -7.70 -6.39 22.79
N ILE A 239 -8.45 -5.66 23.61
CA ILE A 239 -8.33 -4.19 23.71
C ILE A 239 -6.91 -3.83 24.18
N GLY A 240 -6.39 -4.51 25.21
CA GLY A 240 -5.01 -4.37 25.66
C GLY A 240 -3.99 -4.58 24.52
N LEU A 241 -4.14 -5.66 23.75
CA LEU A 241 -3.31 -5.93 22.57
C LEU A 241 -3.39 -4.78 21.56
N GLY A 242 -4.60 -4.30 21.25
CA GLY A 242 -4.80 -3.17 20.37
C GLY A 242 -4.08 -1.89 20.83
N ILE A 243 -4.06 -1.63 22.14
CA ILE A 243 -3.31 -0.50 22.72
C ILE A 243 -1.80 -0.67 22.50
N PHE A 244 -1.24 -1.84 22.84
CA PHE A 244 0.18 -2.12 22.64
C PHE A 244 0.60 -1.97 21.18
N ILE A 245 -0.24 -2.46 20.26
CA ILE A 245 0.00 -2.37 18.82
C ILE A 245 -0.14 -0.93 18.32
N GLY A 246 -1.14 -0.17 18.75
CA GLY A 246 -1.31 1.23 18.38
C GLY A 246 -0.10 2.07 18.76
N ILE A 247 0.44 1.86 19.98
CA ILE A 247 1.70 2.48 20.42
C ILE A 247 2.87 2.02 19.54
N GLY A 248 2.98 0.71 19.28
CA GLY A 248 4.01 0.14 18.41
C GLY A 248 3.99 0.74 17.00
N GLY A 249 2.81 0.99 16.44
CA GLY A 249 2.61 1.61 15.12
C GLY A 249 3.05 3.06 15.08
N ALA A 250 2.70 3.84 16.09
CA ALA A 250 3.16 5.22 16.22
C ALA A 250 4.70 5.29 16.35
N ILE A 251 5.30 4.39 17.14
CA ILE A 251 6.76 4.27 17.26
C ILE A 251 7.39 3.90 15.92
N TYR A 252 6.81 2.93 15.20
CA TYR A 252 7.28 2.52 13.88
C TYR A 252 7.28 3.70 12.89
N ASN A 253 6.15 4.39 12.74
CA ASN A 253 6.03 5.52 11.83
C ASN A 253 7.02 6.65 12.18
N SER A 254 7.09 7.03 13.47
CA SER A 254 8.03 8.06 13.92
C SER A 254 9.49 7.69 13.63
N THR A 255 9.87 6.44 13.91
CA THR A 255 11.23 5.95 13.73
C THR A 255 11.60 5.86 12.25
N LEU A 256 10.71 5.38 11.40
CA LEU A 256 10.91 5.30 9.96
C LEU A 256 11.17 6.69 9.38
N LEU A 257 10.30 7.66 9.71
CA LEU A 257 10.42 9.03 9.20
C LEU A 257 11.71 9.71 9.68
N LYS A 258 12.07 9.56 10.96
CA LYS A 258 13.34 10.05 11.52
C LYS A 258 14.55 9.39 10.88
N THR A 259 14.50 8.08 10.63
CA THR A 259 15.61 7.34 10.00
C THR A 259 15.81 7.76 8.55
N GLN A 260 14.74 8.02 7.80
CA GLN A 260 14.86 8.66 6.48
C GLN A 260 15.52 10.04 6.56
N ASP A 261 15.24 10.83 7.59
CA ASP A 261 15.88 12.14 7.76
C ASP A 261 17.37 12.01 8.14
N LEU A 262 17.76 10.95 8.84
CA LEU A 262 19.18 10.61 9.04
C LEU A 262 19.86 10.25 7.72
N TYR A 263 19.26 9.41 6.88
CA TYR A 263 19.80 9.08 5.55
C TYR A 263 19.93 10.31 4.64
N LYS A 264 19.03 11.29 4.75
CA LYS A 264 19.13 12.57 4.02
C LYS A 264 20.33 13.43 4.44
N LYS A 265 20.74 13.37 5.71
CA LYS A 265 21.90 14.14 6.23
C LYS A 265 23.23 13.65 5.66
N ILE A 266 23.29 12.40 5.20
CA ILE A 266 24.48 11.85 4.54
C ILE A 266 24.64 12.58 3.18
N LYS A 267 25.70 13.37 2.98
CA LYS A 267 25.94 14.16 1.76
C LYS A 267 26.71 13.37 0.69
N THR A 268 26.17 12.24 0.26
CA THR A 268 26.76 11.40 -0.80
C THR A 268 25.74 11.04 -1.88
N SER A 269 26.21 10.49 -3.01
CA SER A 269 25.32 10.01 -4.07
C SER A 269 24.46 8.84 -3.60
N THR A 270 23.31 8.65 -4.25
CA THR A 270 22.38 7.54 -3.92
C THR A 270 23.07 6.19 -4.06
N ARG A 271 24.01 6.05 -5.01
CA ARG A 271 24.82 4.83 -5.23
C ARG A 271 25.59 4.42 -3.98
N ILE A 272 26.27 5.36 -3.34
CA ILE A 272 27.12 5.09 -2.19
C ILE A 272 26.25 4.86 -0.95
N LYS A 273 25.18 5.64 -0.76
CA LYS A 273 24.24 5.46 0.36
C LYS A 273 23.63 4.07 0.38
N MET A 274 23.33 3.53 -0.81
CA MET A 274 22.70 2.23 -0.94
C MET A 274 23.61 1.07 -0.50
N ILE A 275 24.92 1.28 -0.36
CA ILE A 275 25.84 0.24 0.15
C ILE A 275 25.59 -0.05 1.64
N ILE A 276 25.17 0.96 2.42
CA ILE A 276 24.97 0.87 3.87
C ILE A 276 24.07 -0.33 4.25
N PRO A 277 22.83 -0.46 3.74
CA PRO A 277 21.97 -1.59 4.11
C PRO A 277 22.54 -2.96 3.72
N PHE A 278 23.37 -3.06 2.67
CA PHE A 278 24.00 -4.31 2.24
C PHE A 278 25.14 -4.74 3.16
N ILE A 279 25.87 -3.79 3.75
CA ILE A 279 26.84 -4.07 4.82
C ILE A 279 26.11 -4.65 6.04
N PHE A 280 24.97 -4.04 6.42
CA PHE A 280 24.14 -4.57 7.50
C PHE A 280 23.52 -5.93 7.14
N ALA A 281 23.21 -6.20 5.88
CA ALA A 281 22.78 -7.53 5.44
C ALA A 281 23.84 -8.58 5.71
N MET A 282 25.14 -8.27 5.49
CA MET A 282 26.23 -9.17 5.88
C MET A 282 26.23 -9.44 7.39
N LEU A 283 26.13 -8.38 8.19
CA LEU A 283 26.14 -8.48 9.65
C LEU A 283 24.97 -9.33 10.18
N PHE A 284 23.74 -9.00 9.78
CA PHE A 284 22.55 -9.73 10.21
C PHE A 284 22.49 -11.13 9.60
N GLY A 285 22.96 -11.34 8.38
CA GLY A 285 22.94 -12.67 7.76
C GLY A 285 23.87 -13.68 8.43
N LEU A 286 24.95 -13.22 9.07
CA LEU A 286 25.84 -14.08 9.84
C LEU A 286 25.39 -14.25 11.31
N LEU A 287 24.79 -13.22 11.93
CA LEU A 287 24.43 -13.25 13.36
C LEU A 287 23.00 -13.69 13.64
N LEU A 288 22.05 -13.28 12.78
CA LEU A 288 20.62 -13.48 12.96
C LEU A 288 19.92 -13.63 11.59
N PRO A 289 20.22 -14.71 10.82
CA PRO A 289 19.73 -14.88 9.45
C PRO A 289 18.20 -14.85 9.33
N GLN A 290 17.48 -15.15 10.41
CA GLN A 290 16.01 -15.12 10.45
C GLN A 290 15.43 -13.73 10.14
N VAL A 291 16.17 -12.64 10.39
CA VAL A 291 15.66 -11.28 10.13
C VAL A 291 15.82 -10.81 8.68
N LEU A 292 16.53 -11.59 7.84
CA LEU A 292 16.67 -11.29 6.41
C LEU A 292 15.33 -11.39 5.66
N GLY A 293 15.27 -10.80 4.47
CA GLY A 293 14.15 -10.91 3.54
C GLY A 293 12.81 -10.44 4.12
N GLY A 294 11.70 -11.01 3.62
CA GLY A 294 10.36 -10.65 4.10
C GLY A 294 10.08 -11.08 5.55
N GLY A 295 10.52 -12.27 5.94
CA GLY A 295 10.28 -12.86 7.27
C GLY A 295 9.10 -13.84 7.35
N HIS A 296 8.75 -14.50 6.23
CA HIS A 296 7.69 -15.52 6.19
C HIS A 296 7.94 -16.66 7.19
N GLU A 297 9.19 -17.15 7.24
CA GLU A 297 9.61 -18.22 8.17
C GLU A 297 9.44 -17.85 9.65
N ILE A 298 9.55 -16.57 10.00
CA ILE A 298 9.30 -16.10 11.37
C ILE A 298 7.83 -16.34 11.73
N ILE A 299 6.89 -15.96 10.86
CA ILE A 299 5.47 -16.14 11.15
C ILE A 299 5.12 -17.63 11.24
N GLU A 300 5.62 -18.45 10.32
CA GLU A 300 5.38 -19.90 10.37
C GLU A 300 5.91 -20.55 11.65
N SER A 301 7.13 -20.19 12.09
CA SER A 301 7.70 -20.72 13.33
C SER A 301 6.96 -20.25 14.59
N LEU A 302 6.40 -19.04 14.59
CA LEU A 302 5.54 -18.54 15.66
C LEU A 302 4.22 -19.32 15.74
N ILE A 303 3.55 -19.53 14.60
CA ILE A 303 2.28 -20.29 14.53
C ILE A 303 2.49 -21.75 14.97
N LYS A 304 3.66 -22.34 14.65
CA LYS A 304 4.03 -23.70 15.11
C LYS A 304 4.46 -23.76 16.57
N GLY A 305 4.49 -22.64 17.31
CA GLY A 305 4.90 -22.58 18.71
C GLY A 305 6.38 -22.88 18.95
N GLN A 306 7.23 -22.75 17.93
CA GLN A 306 8.65 -23.12 17.99
C GLN A 306 9.55 -22.03 18.56
N VAL A 307 9.03 -20.82 18.74
CA VAL A 307 9.80 -19.65 19.17
C VAL A 307 9.50 -19.33 20.63
N ILE A 308 10.54 -19.43 21.46
CA ILE A 308 10.48 -19.07 22.88
C ILE A 308 10.43 -17.53 23.01
N LEU A 309 9.75 -17.02 24.05
CA LEU A 309 9.58 -15.59 24.33
C LEU A 309 10.87 -14.75 24.19
N LYS A 310 12.00 -15.24 24.73
CA LYS A 310 13.30 -14.55 24.62
C LYS A 310 13.74 -14.36 23.16
N MET A 311 13.56 -15.39 22.32
CA MET A 311 13.90 -15.33 20.91
C MET A 311 12.95 -14.41 20.14
N ALA A 312 11.65 -14.40 20.49
CA ALA A 312 10.68 -13.48 19.89
C ALA A 312 11.08 -12.00 20.12
N ILE A 313 11.56 -11.65 21.31
CA ILE A 313 12.05 -10.30 21.61
C ILE A 313 13.30 -9.95 20.78
N ILE A 314 14.26 -10.87 20.69
CA ILE A 314 15.48 -10.67 19.88
C ILE A 314 15.12 -10.49 18.40
N LEU A 315 14.22 -11.32 17.87
CA LEU A 315 13.73 -11.22 16.50
C LEU A 315 12.96 -9.92 16.26
N LEU A 316 12.15 -9.46 17.22
CA LEU A 316 11.42 -8.19 17.12
C LEU A 316 12.40 -7.03 16.97
N LEU A 317 13.39 -6.93 17.85
CA LEU A 317 14.38 -5.85 17.82
C LEU A 317 15.25 -5.93 16.56
N GLY A 318 15.74 -7.12 16.21
CA GLY A 318 16.56 -7.34 15.02
C GLY A 318 15.82 -7.01 13.73
N LYS A 319 14.57 -7.51 13.58
CA LYS A 319 13.74 -7.25 12.41
C LYS A 319 13.37 -5.78 12.30
N PHE A 320 13.02 -5.14 13.42
CA PHE A 320 12.70 -3.71 13.46
C PHE A 320 13.89 -2.87 12.99
N VAL A 321 15.06 -3.02 13.61
CA VAL A 321 16.26 -2.25 13.25
C VAL A 321 16.67 -2.50 11.80
N PHE A 322 16.72 -3.77 11.38
CA PHE A 322 17.18 -4.08 10.03
C PHE A 322 16.18 -3.64 8.95
N SER A 323 14.88 -3.68 9.22
CA SER A 323 13.85 -3.15 8.31
C SER A 323 13.96 -1.63 8.15
N MET A 324 14.23 -0.88 9.24
CA MET A 324 14.45 0.57 9.20
C MET A 324 15.68 0.93 8.36
N ILE A 325 16.80 0.23 8.58
CA ILE A 325 18.04 0.43 7.80
C ILE A 325 17.80 0.13 6.32
N SER A 326 17.12 -1.00 6.03
CA SER A 326 16.87 -1.46 4.66
C SER A 326 15.93 -0.50 3.92
N PHE A 327 14.75 -0.20 4.47
CA PHE A 327 13.76 0.62 3.78
C PHE A 327 14.14 2.09 3.68
N CYS A 328 14.68 2.67 4.76
CA CYS A 328 14.98 4.11 4.80
C CYS A 328 16.17 4.50 3.91
N SER A 329 16.97 3.53 3.47
CA SER A 329 18.01 3.74 2.45
C SER A 329 17.46 4.13 1.08
N GLY A 330 16.16 3.88 0.84
CA GLY A 330 15.51 4.06 -0.45
C GLY A 330 15.60 2.86 -1.38
N SER A 331 16.09 1.72 -0.88
CA SER A 331 16.16 0.47 -1.64
C SER A 331 14.77 0.04 -2.15
N PRO A 332 14.66 -0.51 -3.38
CA PRO A 332 13.38 -0.96 -3.91
C PRO A 332 12.82 -2.14 -3.11
N GLY A 333 11.70 -1.93 -2.43
CA GLY A 333 11.09 -2.93 -1.57
C GLY A 333 9.98 -2.35 -0.69
N GLY A 334 9.01 -3.17 -0.33
CA GLY A 334 7.86 -2.80 0.49
C GLY A 334 8.12 -2.91 1.99
N ILE A 335 7.32 -2.21 2.78
CA ILE A 335 7.25 -2.38 4.25
C ILE A 335 6.14 -3.32 4.70
N LEU A 336 5.26 -3.71 3.78
CA LEU A 336 3.99 -4.38 4.09
C LEU A 336 4.20 -5.74 4.78
N PHE A 337 5.04 -6.63 4.25
CA PHE A 337 5.30 -7.89 4.95
C PHE A 337 6.13 -7.72 6.23
N PRO A 338 7.24 -6.93 6.24
CA PRO A 338 7.97 -6.68 7.47
C PRO A 338 7.11 -6.13 8.62
N LEU A 339 6.14 -5.24 8.37
CA LEU A 339 5.25 -4.75 9.41
C LEU A 339 4.28 -5.85 9.93
N LEU A 340 3.87 -6.80 9.09
CA LEU A 340 3.08 -7.96 9.53
C LEU A 340 3.92 -8.85 10.44
N VAL A 341 5.19 -9.09 10.10
CA VAL A 341 6.12 -9.87 10.93
C VAL A 341 6.34 -9.21 12.29
N LEU A 342 6.50 -7.88 12.34
CA LEU A 342 6.59 -7.14 13.60
C LEU A 342 5.31 -7.29 14.42
N GLY A 343 4.14 -7.20 13.79
CA GLY A 343 2.85 -7.47 14.43
C GLY A 343 2.77 -8.88 14.99
N ALA A 344 3.16 -9.89 14.21
CA ALA A 344 3.20 -11.29 14.63
C ALA A 344 4.09 -11.50 15.86
N LEU A 345 5.27 -10.89 15.88
CA LEU A 345 6.21 -10.98 17.01
C LEU A 345 5.66 -10.29 18.27
N VAL A 346 5.05 -9.11 18.13
CA VAL A 346 4.37 -8.42 19.25
C VAL A 346 3.20 -9.26 19.77
N GLY A 347 2.40 -9.85 18.87
CA GLY A 347 1.29 -10.74 19.21
C GLY A 347 1.75 -11.99 19.95
N ALA A 348 2.85 -12.61 19.51
CA ALA A 348 3.43 -13.75 20.20
C ALA A 348 3.94 -13.38 21.60
N ILE A 349 4.60 -12.24 21.75
CA ILE A 349 5.07 -11.74 23.05
C ILE A 349 3.87 -11.49 23.98
N PHE A 350 2.87 -10.75 23.51
CA PHE A 350 1.67 -10.43 24.28
C PHE A 350 0.87 -11.70 24.64
N GLY A 351 0.74 -12.65 23.71
CA GLY A 351 0.07 -13.93 23.91
C GLY A 351 0.77 -14.77 24.99
N ASN A 352 2.10 -14.90 24.93
CA ASN A 352 2.87 -15.59 25.95
C ASN A 352 2.74 -14.94 27.34
N ILE A 353 2.78 -13.60 27.41
CA ILE A 353 2.53 -12.86 28.66
C ILE A 353 1.09 -13.13 29.15
N SER A 354 0.12 -13.19 28.24
CA SER A 354 -1.28 -13.43 28.59
C SER A 354 -1.52 -14.83 29.16
N ILE A 355 -0.79 -15.83 28.65
CA ILE A 355 -0.81 -17.20 29.18
C ILE A 355 -0.23 -17.22 30.60
N LEU A 356 0.91 -16.56 30.81
CA LEU A 356 1.60 -16.53 32.11
C LEU A 356 0.84 -15.76 33.19
N LEU A 357 0.25 -14.61 32.86
CA LEU A 357 -0.36 -13.70 33.83
C LEU A 357 -1.87 -13.88 33.98
N PHE A 358 -2.58 -14.24 32.91
CA PHE A 358 -4.05 -14.30 32.88
C PHE A 358 -4.59 -15.72 32.65
N ASN A 359 -3.71 -16.73 32.70
CA ASN A 359 -4.03 -18.15 32.55
C ASN A 359 -4.85 -18.45 31.28
N VAL A 360 -4.51 -17.75 30.18
CA VAL A 360 -5.10 -18.00 28.86
C VAL A 360 -4.59 -19.36 28.36
N PRO A 361 -5.43 -20.22 27.77
CA PRO A 361 -4.97 -21.47 27.17
C PRO A 361 -3.92 -21.23 26.07
N SER A 362 -2.86 -22.05 26.07
CA SER A 362 -1.72 -21.90 25.16
C SER A 362 -2.05 -22.08 23.68
N HIS A 363 -3.15 -22.75 23.34
CA HIS A 363 -3.58 -22.91 21.95
C HIS A 363 -4.01 -21.59 21.29
N TYR A 364 -4.29 -20.53 22.07
CA TYR A 364 -4.66 -19.21 21.52
C TYR A 364 -3.47 -18.34 21.07
N ILE A 365 -2.21 -18.80 21.19
CA ILE A 365 -1.03 -18.02 20.76
C ILE A 365 -1.16 -17.61 19.29
N SER A 366 -1.54 -18.54 18.42
CA SER A 366 -1.74 -18.28 16.99
C SER A 366 -2.79 -17.18 16.76
N ASN A 367 -3.88 -17.17 17.53
CA ASN A 367 -4.88 -16.11 17.45
C ASN A 367 -4.28 -14.74 17.81
N PHE A 368 -3.51 -14.63 18.90
CA PHE A 368 -2.84 -13.36 19.24
C PHE A 368 -1.88 -12.89 18.16
N VAL A 369 -1.12 -13.81 17.54
CA VAL A 369 -0.21 -13.52 16.41
C VAL A 369 -0.98 -12.90 15.24
N ILE A 370 -2.04 -13.56 14.76
CA ILE A 370 -2.86 -13.15 13.60
C ILE A 370 -3.56 -11.82 13.87
N LEU A 371 -4.19 -11.69 15.03
CA LEU A 371 -4.88 -10.47 15.43
C LEU A 371 -3.90 -9.30 15.50
N ALA A 372 -2.68 -9.55 15.98
CA ALA A 372 -1.66 -8.53 16.07
C ALA A 372 -1.10 -8.12 14.70
N MET A 373 -0.99 -9.05 13.75
CA MET A 373 -0.64 -8.74 12.37
C MET A 373 -1.61 -7.74 11.75
N ALA A 374 -2.92 -8.00 11.85
CA ALA A 374 -3.97 -7.11 11.34
C ALA A 374 -3.96 -5.74 12.05
N GLY A 375 -3.81 -5.75 13.38
CA GLY A 375 -3.72 -4.52 14.17
C GLY A 375 -2.50 -3.68 13.80
N MET A 376 -1.34 -4.31 13.58
CA MET A 376 -0.09 -3.62 13.27
C MET A 376 -0.16 -2.95 11.89
N PHE A 377 -0.74 -3.66 10.92
CA PHE A 377 -1.07 -3.09 9.61
C PHE A 377 -1.98 -1.87 9.77
N THR A 378 -3.06 -2.00 10.54
CA THR A 378 -4.02 -0.92 10.77
C THR A 378 -3.38 0.31 11.41
N ALA A 379 -2.55 0.13 12.44
CA ALA A 379 -1.92 1.24 13.16
C ALA A 379 -0.92 2.02 12.29
N ILE A 380 -0.20 1.33 11.40
CA ILE A 380 0.84 1.92 10.54
C ILE A 380 0.24 2.54 9.27
N VAL A 381 -0.61 1.77 8.57
CA VAL A 381 -1.15 2.11 7.25
C VAL A 381 -2.41 2.96 7.34
N ARG A 382 -3.25 2.75 8.36
CA ARG A 382 -4.60 3.35 8.51
C ARG A 382 -5.69 2.79 7.59
N ALA A 383 -5.51 1.56 7.12
CA ALA A 383 -6.50 0.80 6.36
C ALA A 383 -7.00 -0.43 7.15
N PRO A 384 -7.92 -0.25 8.14
CA PRO A 384 -8.40 -1.33 9.00
C PRO A 384 -9.10 -2.46 8.24
N ILE A 385 -9.95 -2.15 7.25
CA ILE A 385 -10.74 -3.20 6.59
C ILE A 385 -9.80 -4.09 5.78
N THR A 386 -8.86 -3.48 5.06
CA THR A 386 -7.83 -4.19 4.32
C THR A 386 -6.99 -5.09 5.22
N GLY A 387 -6.55 -4.59 6.38
CA GLY A 387 -5.76 -5.38 7.33
C GLY A 387 -6.50 -6.62 7.82
N ILE A 388 -7.80 -6.48 8.15
CA ILE A 388 -8.65 -7.59 8.59
C ILE A 388 -8.82 -8.62 7.48
N ILE A 389 -9.23 -8.19 6.28
CA ILE A 389 -9.50 -9.09 5.15
C ILE A 389 -8.23 -9.79 4.67
N LEU A 390 -7.10 -9.06 4.60
CA LEU A 390 -5.80 -9.63 4.22
C LEU A 390 -5.42 -10.80 5.12
N ILE A 391 -5.56 -10.62 6.42
CA ILE A 391 -5.22 -11.66 7.39
C ILE A 391 -6.22 -12.82 7.36
N CYS A 392 -7.51 -12.56 7.16
CA CYS A 392 -8.50 -13.62 6.95
C CYS A 392 -8.18 -14.48 5.71
N GLU A 393 -7.81 -13.87 4.58
CA GLU A 393 -7.47 -14.62 3.36
C GLU A 393 -6.13 -15.37 3.50
N MET A 394 -5.11 -14.75 4.10
CA MET A 394 -3.80 -15.39 4.31
C MET A 394 -3.86 -16.56 5.29
N SER A 395 -4.78 -16.51 6.27
CA SER A 395 -5.01 -17.59 7.26
C SER A 395 -6.02 -18.64 6.81
N GLY A 396 -6.84 -18.34 5.81
CA GLY A 396 -7.94 -19.21 5.37
C GLY A 396 -9.11 -19.28 6.35
N SER A 397 -9.23 -18.36 7.31
CA SER A 397 -10.31 -18.39 8.31
C SER A 397 -10.97 -17.02 8.53
N PHE A 398 -12.30 -17.03 8.54
CA PHE A 398 -13.15 -15.87 8.87
C PHE A 398 -13.65 -15.89 10.32
N THR A 399 -13.31 -16.90 11.12
CA THR A 399 -13.83 -17.06 12.50
C THR A 399 -13.36 -15.97 13.47
N HIS A 400 -12.31 -15.23 13.13
CA HIS A 400 -11.69 -14.20 13.97
C HIS A 400 -12.10 -12.77 13.62
N LEU A 401 -13.11 -12.57 12.75
CA LEU A 401 -13.49 -11.26 12.24
C LEU A 401 -13.85 -10.27 13.37
N LEU A 402 -14.63 -10.70 14.35
CA LEU A 402 -15.03 -9.87 15.50
C LEU A 402 -13.81 -9.46 16.36
N SER A 403 -12.98 -10.43 16.73
CA SER A 403 -11.76 -10.17 17.51
C SER A 403 -10.76 -9.28 16.76
N SER A 404 -10.62 -9.47 15.45
CA SER A 404 -9.73 -8.67 14.61
C SER A 404 -10.22 -7.24 14.50
N THR A 405 -11.53 -7.04 14.32
CA THR A 405 -12.15 -5.71 14.32
C THR A 405 -11.90 -4.97 15.63
N ALA A 406 -12.05 -5.63 16.78
CA ALA A 406 -11.78 -5.02 18.09
C ALA A 406 -10.32 -4.56 18.24
N VAL A 407 -9.35 -5.41 17.87
CA VAL A 407 -7.92 -5.09 17.93
C VAL A 407 -7.56 -3.97 16.95
N CYS A 408 -8.02 -4.06 15.70
CA CYS A 408 -7.75 -3.05 14.67
C CYS A 408 -8.37 -1.70 15.02
N ALA A 409 -9.62 -1.66 15.47
CA ALA A 409 -10.28 -0.41 15.89
C ALA A 409 -9.53 0.25 17.06
N THR A 410 -9.14 -0.53 18.07
CA THR A 410 -8.38 -0.02 19.21
C THR A 410 -7.00 0.48 18.78
N ALA A 411 -6.29 -0.29 17.95
CA ALA A 411 -4.97 0.09 17.44
C ALA A 411 -5.03 1.36 16.58
N TYR A 412 -6.08 1.51 15.76
CA TYR A 412 -6.36 2.72 15.00
C TYR A 412 -6.56 3.92 15.94
N LEU A 413 -7.48 3.82 16.90
CA LEU A 413 -7.77 4.92 17.83
C LEU A 413 -6.52 5.34 18.61
N VAL A 414 -5.75 4.38 19.13
CA VAL A 414 -4.54 4.69 19.91
C VAL A 414 -3.47 5.37 19.05
N ALA A 415 -3.22 4.88 17.84
CA ALA A 415 -2.27 5.55 16.95
C ALA A 415 -2.75 6.97 16.59
N ASP A 416 -4.07 7.20 16.48
CA ASP A 416 -4.67 8.50 16.14
C ASP A 416 -4.54 9.50 17.31
N LEU A 417 -4.82 9.05 18.53
CA LEU A 417 -4.58 9.82 19.76
C LEU A 417 -3.10 10.22 19.92
N LEU A 418 -2.18 9.37 19.45
CA LEU A 418 -0.75 9.66 19.40
C LEU A 418 -0.34 10.56 18.22
N LYS A 419 -1.29 11.04 17.42
CA LYS A 419 -1.10 11.91 16.24
C LYS A 419 -0.15 11.30 15.19
N SER A 420 -0.17 9.97 15.06
CA SER A 420 0.62 9.27 14.04
C SER A 420 -0.13 9.28 12.71
N SER A 421 0.35 10.06 11.74
CA SER A 421 -0.20 10.09 10.38
C SER A 421 -0.04 8.73 9.65
N PRO A 422 -0.91 8.43 8.66
CA PRO A 422 -0.73 7.28 7.78
C PRO A 422 0.65 7.28 7.12
N ILE A 423 1.30 6.12 7.08
CA ILE A 423 2.69 6.05 6.63
C ILE A 423 2.86 6.34 5.14
N TYR A 424 1.95 5.83 4.29
CA TYR A 424 2.08 6.02 2.84
C TYR A 424 1.78 7.47 2.43
N GLU A 425 0.83 8.14 3.09
CA GLU A 425 0.63 9.58 2.95
C GLU A 425 1.86 10.38 3.35
N SER A 426 2.44 10.07 4.50
CA SER A 426 3.65 10.74 4.99
C SER A 426 4.84 10.57 4.02
N LEU A 427 4.93 9.40 3.38
CA LEU A 427 5.94 9.11 2.36
C LEU A 427 5.66 9.83 1.05
N LEU A 428 4.40 9.87 0.60
CA LEU A 428 3.96 10.61 -0.59
C LEU A 428 4.25 12.11 -0.44
N ASP A 429 3.86 12.70 0.69
CA ASP A 429 4.13 14.11 0.99
C ASP A 429 5.61 14.47 0.88
N ARG A 430 6.50 13.55 1.31
CA ARG A 430 7.94 13.72 1.19
C ARG A 430 8.42 13.65 -0.27
N LEU A 431 7.83 12.78 -1.09
CA LEU A 431 8.14 12.70 -2.52
C LEU A 431 7.70 13.99 -3.25
N ILE A 432 6.48 14.45 -3.02
CA ILE A 432 5.94 15.68 -3.62
C ILE A 432 6.82 16.90 -3.27
N ARG A 433 7.24 17.03 -2.00
CA ARG A 433 8.13 18.12 -1.58
C ARG A 433 9.50 18.07 -2.26
N LYS A 434 10.01 16.87 -2.57
CA LYS A 434 11.29 16.71 -3.28
C LYS A 434 11.15 17.15 -4.74
N GLU A 435 10.04 16.81 -5.39
CA GLU A 435 9.80 17.14 -6.79
C GLU A 435 9.49 18.62 -7.01
N LYS A 436 8.68 19.24 -6.13
CA LYS A 436 8.44 20.70 -6.16
C LYS A 436 9.71 21.54 -6.02
N ARG A 437 10.74 21.03 -5.32
CA ARG A 437 12.06 21.67 -5.23
C ARG A 437 12.90 21.54 -6.50
N GLY A 438 12.54 20.65 -7.43
CA GLY A 438 13.23 20.45 -8.70
C GLY A 438 12.56 21.08 -9.92
N LEU A 439 11.33 21.59 -9.76
CA LEU A 439 10.48 22.14 -10.83
C LEU A 439 10.35 23.68 -10.79
N GLU A 440 11.34 24.39 -10.24
CA GLU A 440 11.39 25.86 -10.38
C GLU A 440 11.70 26.33 -11.82
N GLU A 441 11.89 25.42 -12.78
CA GLU A 441 12.09 25.76 -14.19
C GLU A 441 11.24 24.92 -15.15
N GLU A 442 10.76 25.60 -16.20
CA GLU A 442 9.97 25.18 -17.38
C GLU A 442 8.44 25.21 -17.29
N THR A 443 7.84 25.84 -18.30
CA THR A 443 6.44 26.30 -18.44
C THR A 443 5.70 25.58 -19.57
N LYS A 444 4.71 24.75 -19.22
CA LYS A 444 3.60 24.37 -20.12
C LYS A 444 2.29 24.25 -19.33
N THR A 445 1.22 24.84 -19.88
CA THR A 445 -0.10 25.04 -19.26
C THR A 445 -1.15 24.16 -19.93
N ASP A 446 -1.27 22.90 -19.52
CA ASP A 446 -2.43 22.07 -19.89
C ASP A 446 -3.58 22.34 -18.90
N LYS A 447 -4.82 22.45 -19.38
CA LYS A 447 -6.02 22.60 -18.53
C LYS A 447 -6.73 21.25 -18.37
N ILE A 448 -7.29 20.96 -17.20
CA ILE A 448 -8.01 19.72 -16.89
C ILE A 448 -9.30 20.01 -16.12
N LEU A 449 -10.23 19.05 -16.09
CA LEU A 449 -11.46 19.12 -15.31
C LEU A 449 -11.31 18.31 -14.01
N VAL A 450 -11.66 18.93 -12.89
CA VAL A 450 -11.69 18.33 -11.55
C VAL A 450 -13.12 18.36 -11.05
N GLU A 451 -13.61 17.21 -10.58
CA GLU A 451 -14.93 17.05 -9.99
C GLU A 451 -14.83 17.03 -8.46
N CYS A 452 -15.70 17.78 -7.79
CA CYS A 452 -15.81 17.85 -6.34
C CYS A 452 -17.27 17.68 -5.90
N ILE A 453 -17.51 16.89 -4.86
CA ILE A 453 -18.84 16.64 -4.31
C ILE A 453 -19.03 17.53 -3.09
N VAL A 454 -20.14 18.26 -3.04
CA VAL A 454 -20.51 19.06 -1.88
C VAL A 454 -21.12 18.14 -0.81
N HIS A 455 -20.39 17.91 0.29
CA HIS A 455 -20.89 17.13 1.42
C HIS A 455 -21.87 17.95 2.26
N HIS A 456 -22.76 17.23 2.96
CA HIS A 456 -23.65 17.83 3.93
C HIS A 456 -22.85 18.38 5.11
N GLY A 457 -23.16 19.60 5.55
CA GLY A 457 -22.45 20.34 6.59
C GLY A 457 -21.20 21.11 6.10
N SER A 458 -20.85 21.02 4.81
CA SER A 458 -19.65 21.64 4.25
C SER A 458 -19.69 23.17 4.30
N ALA A 459 -18.52 23.80 4.28
CA ALA A 459 -18.38 25.26 4.37
C ALA A 459 -19.11 26.04 3.26
N ILE A 460 -19.37 25.39 2.12
CA ILE A 460 -20.02 25.98 0.94
C ILE A 460 -21.47 25.51 0.75
N GLU A 461 -22.00 24.69 1.66
CA GLU A 461 -23.41 24.31 1.62
C GLU A 461 -24.29 25.56 1.75
N GLU A 462 -25.27 25.67 0.86
CA GLU A 462 -26.16 26.83 0.72
C GLU A 462 -25.50 28.15 0.32
N ALA A 463 -24.20 28.16 0.02
CA ALA A 463 -23.50 29.36 -0.43
C ALA A 463 -23.86 29.69 -1.88
N ILE A 464 -23.82 31.00 -2.20
CA ILE A 464 -23.96 31.50 -3.55
C ILE A 464 -22.59 31.44 -4.24
N LEU A 465 -22.54 30.97 -5.48
CA LEU A 465 -21.29 30.66 -6.18
C LEU A 465 -20.27 31.80 -6.23
N LYS A 466 -20.72 33.06 -6.37
CA LYS A 466 -19.84 34.24 -6.37
C LYS A 466 -19.17 34.54 -5.03
N ASP A 467 -19.78 34.09 -3.93
CA ASP A 467 -19.34 34.39 -2.56
C ASP A 467 -18.42 33.29 -2.00
N ILE A 468 -18.24 32.20 -2.77
CA ILE A 468 -17.35 31.10 -2.41
C ILE A 468 -15.91 31.48 -2.76
N PRO A 469 -14.96 31.39 -1.81
CA PRO A 469 -13.56 31.74 -2.04
C PRO A 469 -12.81 30.62 -2.79
N PHE A 470 -13.16 30.41 -4.05
CA PHE A 470 -12.48 29.41 -4.88
C PHE A 470 -10.99 29.74 -5.06
N PRO A 471 -10.12 28.71 -5.20
CA PRO A 471 -8.71 28.93 -5.46
C PRO A 471 -8.48 29.71 -6.76
N ASN A 472 -7.47 30.59 -6.76
CA ASN A 472 -7.01 31.29 -7.97
C ASN A 472 -6.81 30.30 -9.13
N ASN A 473 -7.17 30.70 -10.36
CA ASN A 473 -7.18 29.87 -11.58
C ASN A 473 -8.16 28.68 -11.61
N THR A 474 -9.22 28.72 -10.80
CA THR A 474 -10.34 27.78 -10.88
C THR A 474 -11.50 28.41 -11.65
N LEU A 475 -12.00 27.73 -12.67
CA LEU A 475 -13.22 28.12 -13.36
C LEU A 475 -14.27 27.03 -13.18
N ILE A 476 -15.41 27.33 -12.56
CA ILE A 476 -16.52 26.38 -12.53
C ILE A 476 -17.20 26.41 -13.89
N VAL A 477 -17.24 25.26 -14.55
CA VAL A 477 -17.81 25.10 -15.89
C VAL A 477 -19.20 24.49 -15.87
N SER A 478 -19.53 23.70 -14.84
CA SER A 478 -20.81 23.02 -14.71
C SER A 478 -21.08 22.61 -13.25
N ILE A 479 -22.36 22.60 -12.87
CA ILE A 479 -22.84 22.02 -11.61
C ILE A 479 -23.82 20.92 -11.96
N LYS A 480 -23.53 19.68 -11.57
CA LYS A 480 -24.45 18.56 -11.77
C LYS A 480 -25.21 18.27 -10.49
N ARG A 481 -26.54 18.41 -10.55
CA ARG A 481 -27.48 18.20 -9.44
C ARG A 481 -28.39 17.02 -9.78
N GLY A 482 -28.03 15.83 -9.30
CA GLY A 482 -28.67 14.60 -9.74
C GLY A 482 -28.44 14.34 -11.23
N GLU A 483 -29.50 14.31 -12.02
CA GLU A 483 -29.43 14.17 -13.48
C GLU A 483 -29.36 15.50 -14.23
N ASN A 484 -29.62 16.62 -13.56
CA ASN A 484 -29.65 17.94 -14.20
C ASN A 484 -28.26 18.57 -14.23
N GLU A 485 -27.89 19.14 -15.37
CA GLU A 485 -26.69 19.94 -15.54
C GLU A 485 -27.04 21.44 -15.54
N ILE A 486 -26.46 22.18 -14.60
CA ILE A 486 -26.75 23.59 -14.35
C ILE A 486 -25.54 24.42 -14.78
N ILE A 487 -25.79 25.42 -15.62
CA ILE A 487 -24.77 26.39 -16.01
C ILE A 487 -24.47 27.30 -14.80
N PRO A 488 -23.21 27.33 -14.31
CA PRO A 488 -22.85 28.06 -13.10
C PRO A 488 -22.94 29.56 -13.37
N LYS A 489 -23.88 30.23 -12.71
CA LYS A 489 -23.97 31.69 -12.66
C LYS A 489 -23.55 32.18 -11.28
N GLY A 490 -23.16 33.44 -11.18
CA GLY A 490 -22.72 34.03 -9.91
C GLY A 490 -23.78 33.97 -8.81
N ASP A 491 -25.07 33.91 -9.16
CA ASP A 491 -26.22 33.77 -8.27
C ASP A 491 -26.67 32.32 -8.03
N THR A 492 -25.96 31.33 -8.60
CA THR A 492 -26.32 29.91 -8.43
C THR A 492 -26.04 29.47 -7.00
N LYS A 493 -27.07 28.98 -6.30
CA LYS A 493 -26.95 28.43 -4.95
C LYS A 493 -26.46 26.98 -5.02
N VAL A 494 -25.39 26.68 -4.30
CA VAL A 494 -24.80 25.35 -4.16
C VAL A 494 -25.51 24.59 -3.02
N ILE A 495 -25.87 23.33 -3.24
CA ILE A 495 -26.51 22.48 -2.21
C ILE A 495 -25.72 21.19 -2.00
N ALA A 496 -25.93 20.53 -0.85
CA ALA A 496 -25.34 19.22 -0.61
C ALA A 496 -25.78 18.20 -1.68
N GLY A 497 -24.83 17.40 -2.15
CA GLY A 497 -25.01 16.47 -3.25
C GLY A 497 -24.77 17.05 -4.65
N ASP A 498 -24.51 18.36 -4.78
CA ASP A 498 -24.06 18.94 -6.05
C ASP A 498 -22.64 18.46 -6.39
N PHE A 499 -22.42 18.13 -7.67
CA PHE A 499 -21.10 17.88 -8.24
C PHE A 499 -20.62 19.15 -8.95
N LEU A 500 -19.59 19.79 -8.42
CA LEU A 500 -18.94 20.95 -9.01
C LEU A 500 -17.86 20.49 -10.00
N ILE A 501 -18.02 20.85 -11.27
CA ILE A 501 -17.03 20.57 -12.33
C ILE A 501 -16.18 21.82 -12.53
N CYS A 502 -14.91 21.73 -12.14
CA CYS A 502 -13.95 22.82 -12.11
C CYS A 502 -12.86 22.63 -13.17
N LEU A 503 -12.71 23.58 -14.09
CA LEU A 503 -11.58 23.67 -14.99
C LEU A 503 -10.40 24.33 -14.27
N VAL A 504 -9.28 23.63 -14.20
CA VAL A 504 -8.06 24.05 -13.49
C VAL A 504 -6.83 23.81 -14.35
N ASN A 505 -5.74 24.50 -14.04
CA ASN A 505 -4.44 24.19 -14.64
C ASN A 505 -3.92 22.85 -14.08
N HIS A 506 -3.39 21.98 -14.95
CA HIS A 506 -2.88 20.64 -14.59
C HIS A 506 -1.83 20.69 -13.47
N ARG A 507 -0.99 21.74 -13.42
CA ARG A 507 0.00 21.88 -12.35
C ARG A 507 -0.61 22.23 -10.99
N GLU A 508 -1.74 22.90 -11.02
CA GLU A 508 -2.45 23.35 -9.82
C GLU A 508 -3.51 22.36 -9.38
N GLU A 509 -3.79 21.30 -10.16
CA GLU A 509 -4.78 20.25 -9.86
C GLU A 509 -4.75 19.86 -8.40
N ALA A 510 -3.60 19.42 -7.91
CA ALA A 510 -3.44 18.97 -6.55
C ALA A 510 -3.71 20.05 -5.48
N SER A 511 -3.21 21.27 -5.71
CA SER A 511 -3.38 22.41 -4.79
C SER A 511 -4.85 22.83 -4.74
N VAL A 512 -5.47 22.92 -5.91
CA VAL A 512 -6.86 23.29 -6.09
C VAL A 512 -7.77 22.20 -5.52
N ARG A 513 -7.49 20.93 -5.80
CA ARG A 513 -8.25 19.78 -5.28
C ARG A 513 -8.20 19.70 -3.76
N LYS A 514 -7.04 19.96 -3.14
CA LYS A 514 -6.94 20.04 -1.67
C LYS A 514 -7.77 21.18 -1.08
N LYS A 515 -7.73 22.36 -1.69
CA LYS A 515 -8.53 23.52 -1.24
C LYS A 515 -10.03 23.31 -1.50
N LEU A 516 -10.39 22.70 -2.62
CA LEU A 516 -11.77 22.35 -2.96
C LEU A 516 -12.30 21.27 -2.01
N SER A 517 -11.52 20.24 -1.68
CA SER A 517 -11.88 19.25 -0.65
C SER A 517 -12.11 19.91 0.71
N LEU A 518 -11.23 20.82 1.16
CA LEU A 518 -11.50 21.60 2.37
C LEU A 518 -12.82 22.38 2.30
N LEU A 519 -13.11 23.03 1.18
CA LEU A 519 -14.37 23.77 1.00
C LEU A 519 -15.61 22.85 0.96
N CYS A 520 -15.50 21.69 0.31
CA CYS A 520 -16.61 20.79 0.00
C CYS A 520 -16.83 19.69 1.04
N GLU A 521 -15.85 19.36 1.88
CA GLU A 521 -15.87 18.24 2.82
C GLU A 521 -15.78 18.70 4.29
N GLU A 522 -15.16 19.85 4.58
CA GLU A 522 -14.95 20.30 5.96
C GLU A 522 -16.26 20.80 6.59
N VAL A 523 -16.72 20.07 7.61
CA VAL A 523 -17.97 20.37 8.31
C VAL A 523 -17.76 21.54 9.28
N LYS A 524 -18.48 22.65 9.09
CA LYS A 524 -18.55 23.70 10.11
C LYS A 524 -19.33 23.16 11.31
N MET A 525 -18.64 22.71 12.34
CA MET A 525 -19.28 22.49 13.64
C MET A 525 -19.76 23.86 14.16
N LYS A 526 -21.08 24.04 14.21
CA LYS A 526 -21.71 25.14 14.93
C LYS A 526 -21.71 24.87 16.43
#